data_AF-A0A8H8JX05-F1
#
_entry.id   AF-A0A8H8JX05-F1
#
_cell.length_a   1.000
_cell.length_b   1.000
_cell.length_c   1.000
_cell.angle_alpha   90.00
_cell.angle_beta   90.00
_cell.angle_gamma   90.00
#
_symmetry.space_group_name_H-M   'P 1'
#
loop_
_entity.id
_entity.type
_entity.pdbx_description
1 polymer ?
#
loop_
_entity_poly.entity_id
_entity_poly.type
_entity_poly.pdbx_seq_one_letter_code
_entity_poly.pdbx_strand_id
1 'polypeptide(L)'
;MSSFSRRTRNRTQPQRASSWETRDSPPPMAWRPGRALNVVESGGAALADAQEAFIDSRRAVWTRIIWSLPSEHDERVMEVLARIGRSGVQEDLARIGVDRYLQTERGALFCNASYTAGTEQLAVDWVTFRDTQMTRDKLLQQDVLANDPAVSVLLYVFRLASDKRWVALWRQRIIIPSRVVASRTSAISSHKGFLVERERGYVIKISPSHQSEVNLSRWASFGRKGVRV
;
A
#
# COMPACT_ATOMS: atom_id res chain seq x y z
N MET A 1 9.98 76.71 -30.33
CA MET A 1 8.56 77.04 -30.58
C MET A 1 7.79 75.73 -30.72
N SER A 2 6.68 75.60 -29.97
CA SER A 2 5.57 74.61 -30.01
C SER A 2 5.88 73.10 -30.10
N SER A 3 5.71 72.30 -29.05
CA SER A 3 4.47 71.85 -28.37
C SER A 3 3.62 70.85 -29.16
N PHE A 4 3.67 69.57 -28.80
CA PHE A 4 2.50 68.69 -28.80
C PHE A 4 2.62 67.68 -27.63
N SER A 5 1.92 68.02 -26.55
CA SER A 5 1.75 67.20 -25.36
C SER A 5 0.51 66.32 -25.52
N ARG A 6 0.65 65.00 -25.45
CA ARG A 6 -0.48 64.06 -25.41
C ARG A 6 -0.89 63.82 -23.96
N ARG A 7 -2.03 64.39 -23.59
CA ARG A 7 -2.85 64.02 -22.43
C ARG A 7 -3.24 62.54 -22.51
N THR A 8 -2.86 61.74 -21.52
CA THR A 8 -3.53 60.49 -21.18
C THR A 8 -4.54 60.76 -20.05
N ARG A 9 -5.80 60.43 -20.31
CA ARG A 9 -6.90 60.54 -19.35
C ARG A 9 -6.85 59.38 -18.36
N ASN A 10 -6.86 59.70 -17.08
CA ASN A 10 -7.21 58.79 -16.00
C ASN A 10 -8.62 58.23 -16.23
N ARG A 11 -8.74 56.90 -16.29
CA ARG A 11 -10.02 56.21 -16.16
C ARG A 11 -9.96 55.37 -14.89
N THR A 12 -10.46 55.96 -13.82
CA THR A 12 -10.78 55.32 -12.55
C THR A 12 -11.75 54.17 -12.80
N GLN A 13 -11.34 52.94 -12.48
CA GLN A 13 -12.22 51.78 -12.46
C GLN A 13 -12.77 51.62 -11.04
N PRO A 14 -14.09 51.45 -10.85
CA PRO A 14 -14.67 51.34 -9.52
C PRO A 14 -14.26 50.01 -8.86
N GLN A 15 -13.87 50.09 -7.59
CA GLN A 15 -13.64 48.92 -6.73
C GLN A 15 -14.94 48.13 -6.62
N ARG A 16 -14.96 46.94 -7.21
CA ARG A 16 -16.00 45.95 -6.96
C ARG A 16 -15.59 45.16 -5.73
N ALA A 17 -16.35 45.32 -4.66
CA ALA A 17 -16.26 44.50 -3.46
C ALA A 17 -16.56 43.03 -3.82
N SER A 18 -15.57 42.16 -3.61
CA SER A 18 -15.73 40.71 -3.58
C SER A 18 -15.21 40.21 -2.24
N SER A 19 -16.05 40.39 -1.22
CA SER A 19 -15.85 39.96 0.16
C SER A 19 -16.45 38.56 0.35
N TRP A 20 -15.78 37.48 -0.08
CA TRP A 20 -16.13 36.12 0.39
C TRP A 20 -15.08 35.00 0.17
N GLU A 21 -13.88 35.25 -0.38
CA GLU A 21 -12.90 34.18 -0.66
C GLU A 21 -11.60 34.33 0.13
N THR A 22 -11.63 34.10 1.45
CA THR A 22 -10.48 33.52 2.17
C THR A 22 -10.97 32.85 3.46
N ARG A 23 -11.72 31.75 3.33
CA ARG A 23 -11.81 30.79 4.44
C ARG A 23 -10.61 29.88 4.36
N ASP A 24 -9.71 30.05 5.33
CA ASP A 24 -8.81 29.06 5.92
C ASP A 24 -8.66 27.77 5.09
N SER A 25 -7.91 27.84 4.00
CA SER A 25 -7.20 26.66 3.54
C SER A 25 -6.03 26.49 4.51
N PRO A 26 -5.94 25.38 5.27
CA PRO A 26 -4.73 25.13 6.03
C PRO A 26 -3.55 25.15 5.05
N PRO A 27 -2.42 25.78 5.41
CA PRO A 27 -1.26 25.77 4.54
C PRO A 27 -0.93 24.32 4.17
N PRO A 28 -0.51 24.02 2.93
CA PRO A 28 0.01 22.69 2.60
C PRO A 28 1.10 22.40 3.62
N MET A 29 0.91 21.31 4.37
CA MET A 29 1.72 20.95 5.52
C MET A 29 3.19 21.07 5.14
N ALA A 30 3.85 22.14 5.63
CA ALA A 30 5.24 22.42 5.32
C ALA A 30 6.05 21.27 5.94
N TRP A 31 6.50 20.36 5.09
CA TRP A 31 7.32 19.21 5.46
C TRP A 31 8.51 19.71 6.27
N ARG A 32 8.52 19.40 7.57
CA ARG A 32 9.71 19.62 8.40
C ARG A 32 10.76 18.58 7.98
N PRO A 33 11.92 18.98 7.41
CA PRO A 33 13.02 18.04 7.21
C PRO A 33 13.63 17.77 8.59
N GLY A 34 13.23 16.68 9.24
CA GLY A 34 13.61 16.52 10.64
C GLY A 34 13.22 15.21 11.28
N ARG A 35 13.59 14.08 10.67
CA ARG A 35 14.20 12.88 11.29
C ARG A 35 14.30 11.79 10.23
N ALA A 36 15.45 11.13 10.13
CA ALA A 36 15.58 9.96 9.25
C ALA A 36 14.71 8.84 9.82
N LEU A 37 13.62 8.51 9.11
CA LEU A 37 12.84 7.32 9.41
C LEU A 37 13.66 6.12 8.96
N ASN A 38 13.86 5.16 9.86
CA ASN A 38 14.58 3.94 9.54
C ASN A 38 13.58 2.80 9.31
N VAL A 39 13.78 2.05 8.23
CA VAL A 39 13.05 0.79 8.02
C VAL A 39 13.85 -0.33 8.67
N VAL A 40 13.18 -1.14 9.48
CA VAL A 40 13.79 -2.25 10.22
C VAL A 40 12.97 -3.51 10.00
N GLU A 41 13.63 -4.66 10.08
CA GLU A 41 12.91 -5.93 10.07
C GLU A 41 12.53 -6.33 11.50
N SER A 42 11.28 -6.72 11.70
CA SER A 42 10.78 -7.06 13.04
C SER A 42 11.15 -8.49 13.45
N GLY A 43 11.55 -9.33 12.50
CA GLY A 43 11.83 -10.75 12.75
C GLY A 43 10.57 -11.57 13.03
N GLY A 44 9.42 -11.15 12.49
CA GLY A 44 8.10 -11.75 12.70
C GLY A 44 7.34 -11.23 13.92
N ALA A 45 7.94 -10.37 14.74
CA ALA A 45 7.28 -9.79 15.93
C ALA A 45 6.03 -8.98 15.56
N ALA A 46 6.04 -8.28 14.41
CA ALA A 46 4.90 -7.50 13.94
C ALA A 46 3.74 -8.38 13.41
N LEU A 47 4.04 -9.62 13.01
CA LEU A 47 3.07 -10.60 12.50
C LEU A 47 2.48 -11.52 13.58
N ALA A 48 3.17 -11.67 14.73
CA ALA A 48 2.86 -12.67 15.75
C ALA A 48 1.38 -12.67 16.17
N ASP A 49 0.83 -11.50 16.51
CA ASP A 49 -0.57 -11.36 16.94
C ASP A 49 -1.59 -11.61 15.82
N ALA A 50 -1.20 -11.43 14.56
CA ALA A 50 -2.08 -11.55 13.40
C ALA A 50 -2.05 -12.94 12.77
N GLN A 51 -1.19 -13.85 13.26
CA GLN A 51 -0.98 -15.16 12.66
C GLN A 51 -2.29 -15.93 12.53
N GLU A 52 -3.11 -16.01 13.59
CA GLU A 52 -4.39 -16.71 13.55
C GLU A 52 -5.36 -16.10 12.50
N ALA A 53 -5.46 -14.78 12.43
CA ALA A 53 -6.30 -14.11 11.43
C ALA A 53 -5.83 -14.42 9.99
N PHE A 54 -4.51 -14.52 9.77
CA PHE A 54 -3.95 -14.82 8.46
C PHE A 54 -4.01 -16.29 8.06
N ILE A 55 -3.85 -17.25 8.97
CA ILE A 55 -3.65 -18.66 8.59
C ILE A 55 -4.73 -19.62 9.09
N ASP A 56 -5.72 -19.16 9.88
CA ASP A 56 -6.76 -20.07 10.39
C ASP A 56 -7.51 -20.75 9.25
N SER A 57 -7.28 -22.06 9.13
CA SER A 57 -7.83 -22.90 8.08
C SER A 57 -9.27 -23.32 8.33
N ARG A 58 -9.76 -23.17 9.57
CA ARG A 58 -11.14 -23.50 9.99
C ARG A 58 -12.13 -22.42 9.56
N ARG A 59 -11.64 -21.22 9.26
CA ARG A 59 -12.46 -20.06 8.88
C ARG A 59 -12.25 -19.71 7.42
N ALA A 60 -13.33 -19.32 6.75
CA ALA A 60 -13.27 -18.88 5.37
C ALA A 60 -12.46 -17.58 5.25
N VAL A 61 -11.59 -17.50 4.24
CA VAL A 61 -10.62 -16.40 4.04
C VAL A 61 -11.30 -15.03 4.04
N TRP A 62 -12.43 -14.89 3.35
CA TRP A 62 -13.18 -13.64 3.24
C TRP A 62 -13.72 -13.13 4.60
N THR A 63 -13.79 -13.98 5.64
CA THR A 63 -14.18 -13.57 7.01
C THR A 63 -13.01 -13.07 7.84
N ARG A 64 -11.77 -13.20 7.34
CA ARG A 64 -10.55 -12.97 8.12
C ARG A 64 -9.50 -12.12 7.41
N ILE A 65 -9.54 -11.99 6.09
CA ILE A 65 -8.72 -11.04 5.31
C ILE A 65 -9.67 -10.13 4.52
N ILE A 66 -9.65 -8.84 4.84
CA ILE A 66 -10.54 -7.83 4.27
C ILE A 66 -9.71 -6.84 3.45
N TRP A 67 -9.92 -6.83 2.13
CA TRP A 67 -9.19 -6.00 1.18
C TRP A 67 -9.83 -4.63 0.90
N SER A 68 -11.13 -4.49 1.17
CA SER A 68 -11.96 -3.38 0.69
C SER A 68 -12.21 -2.30 1.74
N LEU A 69 -11.39 -2.23 2.79
CA LEU A 69 -11.52 -1.19 3.81
C LEU A 69 -10.85 0.09 3.31
N PRO A 70 -11.57 1.24 3.24
CA PRO A 70 -10.94 2.51 2.90
C PRO A 70 -9.88 2.88 3.93
N SER A 71 -8.70 3.28 3.47
CA SER A 71 -7.59 3.66 4.36
C SER A 71 -7.89 4.91 5.17
N GLU A 72 -8.79 5.77 4.69
CA GLU A 72 -9.18 7.04 5.31
C GLU A 72 -9.91 6.84 6.65
N HIS A 73 -10.40 5.63 6.91
CA HIS A 73 -11.09 5.29 8.16
C HIS A 73 -10.16 4.85 9.28
N ASP A 74 -8.84 4.83 9.05
CA ASP A 74 -7.87 4.46 10.08
C ASP A 74 -6.64 5.38 10.06
N GLU A 75 -6.54 6.23 11.09
CA GLU A 75 -5.46 7.20 11.24
C GLU A 75 -4.07 6.55 11.26
N ARG A 76 -3.94 5.36 11.85
CA ARG A 76 -2.65 4.65 11.93
C ARG A 76 -2.21 4.15 10.56
N VAL A 77 -3.17 3.63 9.79
CA VAL A 77 -2.91 3.18 8.42
C VAL A 77 -2.53 4.37 7.55
N MET A 78 -3.24 5.49 7.65
CA MET A 78 -2.88 6.72 6.93
C MET A 78 -1.49 7.22 7.30
N GLU A 79 -1.14 7.24 8.59
CA GLU A 79 0.18 7.64 9.05
C GLU A 79 1.27 6.74 8.47
N VAL A 80 1.08 5.42 8.53
CA VAL A 80 2.03 4.44 7.99
C VAL A 80 2.17 4.58 6.48
N LEU A 81 1.07 4.76 5.74
CA LEU A 81 1.10 5.00 4.29
C LEU A 81 1.81 6.32 3.95
N ALA A 82 1.59 7.39 4.74
CA ALA A 82 2.30 8.66 4.57
C ALA A 82 3.80 8.53 4.84
N ARG A 83 4.20 7.71 5.82
CA ARG A 83 5.61 7.37 6.10
C ARG A 83 6.22 6.57 4.95
N ILE A 84 5.52 5.56 4.43
CA ILE A 84 5.91 4.77 3.27
C ILE A 84 6.06 5.64 2.01
N GLY A 85 5.24 6.68 1.86
CA GLY A 85 5.32 7.63 0.74
C GLY A 85 6.60 8.46 0.68
N ARG A 86 7.42 8.48 1.74
CA ARG A 86 8.67 9.24 1.77
C ARG A 86 9.74 8.53 0.92
N SER A 87 10.43 9.27 0.07
CA SER A 87 11.41 8.73 -0.90
C SER A 87 12.51 7.87 -0.26
N GLY A 88 13.07 8.30 0.88
CA GLY A 88 14.09 7.53 1.61
C GLY A 88 13.56 6.19 2.13
N VAL A 89 12.32 6.17 2.63
CA VAL A 89 11.66 4.95 3.12
C VAL A 89 11.37 4.00 1.96
N GLN A 90 10.91 4.50 0.81
CA GLN A 90 10.69 3.66 -0.38
C GLN A 90 11.99 3.02 -0.88
N GLU A 91 13.09 3.77 -0.87
CA GLU A 91 14.41 3.24 -1.23
C GLU A 91 14.85 2.13 -0.27
N ASP A 92 14.69 2.33 1.03
CA ASP A 92 15.02 1.31 2.03
C ASP A 92 14.16 0.04 1.88
N LEU A 93 12.85 0.20 1.69
CA LEU A 93 11.93 -0.91 1.42
C LEU A 93 12.32 -1.67 0.15
N ALA A 94 12.69 -0.94 -0.91
CA ALA A 94 13.14 -1.56 -2.16
C ALA A 94 14.43 -2.35 -1.96
N ARG A 95 15.40 -1.80 -1.22
CA ARG A 95 16.66 -2.49 -0.89
C ARG A 95 16.42 -3.75 -0.06
N ILE A 96 15.65 -3.64 1.03
CA ILE A 96 15.30 -4.78 1.90
C ILE A 96 14.59 -5.86 1.08
N GLY A 97 13.59 -5.49 0.27
CA GLY A 97 12.84 -6.46 -0.52
C GLY A 97 13.69 -7.18 -1.57
N VAL A 98 14.62 -6.50 -2.23
CA VAL A 98 15.57 -7.14 -3.15
C VAL A 98 16.53 -8.05 -2.39
N ASP A 99 17.11 -7.59 -1.28
CA ASP A 99 18.05 -8.39 -0.49
C ASP A 99 17.38 -9.67 0.05
N ARG A 100 16.12 -9.57 0.52
CA ARG A 100 15.34 -10.72 0.98
C ARG A 100 14.94 -11.66 -0.14
N TYR A 101 14.57 -11.14 -1.31
CA TYR A 101 14.34 -11.97 -2.49
C TYR A 101 15.58 -12.80 -2.83
N LEU A 102 16.77 -12.18 -2.89
CA LEU A 102 18.04 -12.84 -3.20
C LEU A 102 18.45 -13.88 -2.16
N GLN A 103 18.08 -13.69 -0.89
CA GLN A 103 18.35 -14.65 0.19
C GLN A 103 17.34 -15.80 0.23
N THR A 104 16.15 -15.62 -0.33
CA THR A 104 15.02 -16.54 -0.14
C THR A 104 14.36 -16.91 -1.48
N GLU A 105 13.07 -16.64 -1.60
CA GLU A 105 12.25 -16.82 -2.80
C GLU A 105 11.35 -15.59 -2.99
N ARG A 106 10.43 -15.65 -3.95
CA ARG A 106 9.42 -14.59 -4.11
C ARG A 106 8.66 -14.37 -2.82
N GLY A 107 8.31 -13.13 -2.56
CA GLY A 107 7.63 -12.74 -1.34
C GLY A 107 7.16 -11.30 -1.40
N ALA A 108 6.68 -10.83 -0.27
CA ALA A 108 6.28 -9.45 -0.07
C ALA A 108 6.64 -9.00 1.33
N LEU A 109 6.81 -7.69 1.48
CA LEU A 109 6.94 -7.06 2.79
C LEU A 109 5.55 -6.92 3.42
N PHE A 110 5.47 -7.15 4.72
CA PHE A 110 4.28 -6.94 5.54
C PHE A 110 4.58 -5.92 6.63
N CYS A 111 3.68 -4.97 6.83
CA CYS A 111 3.80 -3.91 7.82
C CYS A 111 2.52 -3.86 8.66
N ASN A 112 2.63 -4.11 9.96
CA ASN A 112 1.51 -3.98 10.88
C ASN A 112 1.34 -2.51 11.28
N ALA A 113 0.22 -1.90 10.92
CA ALA A 113 -0.07 -0.50 11.23
C ALA A 113 -0.21 -0.22 12.74
N SER A 114 -0.45 -1.24 13.57
CA SER A 114 -0.51 -1.10 15.03
C SER A 114 0.80 -1.43 15.74
N TYR A 115 1.83 -1.89 15.03
CA TYR A 115 3.10 -2.28 15.64
C TYR A 115 4.12 -1.14 15.58
N THR A 116 4.82 -0.90 16.68
CA THR A 116 5.86 0.12 16.78
C THR A 116 7.15 -0.50 17.29
N ALA A 117 8.19 -0.60 16.45
CA ALA A 117 9.54 -0.98 16.89
C ALA A 117 10.27 0.16 17.63
N GLY A 118 9.75 1.38 17.50
CA GLY A 118 10.26 2.62 18.08
C GLY A 118 9.55 3.80 17.43
N THR A 119 9.70 5.00 17.99
CA THR A 119 8.96 6.19 17.52
C THR A 119 9.29 6.58 16.07
N GLU A 120 10.49 6.24 15.58
CA GLU A 120 10.98 6.62 14.24
C GLU A 120 11.24 5.41 13.33
N GLN A 121 10.80 4.22 13.73
CA GLN A 121 11.09 2.99 13.00
C GLN A 121 9.84 2.47 12.32
N LEU A 122 9.98 2.09 11.05
CA LEU A 122 8.96 1.35 10.31
C LEU A 122 9.37 -0.11 10.29
N ALA A 123 8.62 -0.94 11.02
CA ALA A 123 8.91 -2.36 11.10
C ALA A 123 8.21 -3.10 9.95
N VAL A 124 8.98 -3.93 9.24
CA VAL A 124 8.46 -4.79 8.17
C VAL A 124 8.92 -6.23 8.37
N ASP A 125 8.19 -7.17 7.80
CA ASP A 125 8.59 -8.57 7.74
C ASP A 125 8.48 -9.10 6.31
N TRP A 126 9.46 -9.87 5.85
CA TRP A 126 9.39 -10.56 4.58
C TRP A 126 8.59 -11.85 4.70
N VAL A 127 7.52 -11.96 3.94
CA VAL A 127 6.66 -13.16 3.87
C VAL A 127 6.85 -13.81 2.51
N THR A 128 7.32 -15.05 2.51
CA THR A 128 7.60 -15.80 1.28
C THR A 128 6.31 -16.26 0.58
N PHE A 129 6.40 -16.61 -0.69
CA PHE A 129 5.27 -17.16 -1.44
C PHE A 129 4.70 -18.39 -0.74
N ARG A 130 5.55 -19.30 -0.24
CA ARG A 130 5.09 -20.46 0.54
C ARG A 130 4.29 -20.08 1.77
N ASP A 131 4.73 -19.06 2.51
CA ASP A 131 4.00 -18.58 3.69
C ASP A 131 2.68 -17.91 3.28
N THR A 132 2.65 -17.17 2.17
CA THR A 132 1.39 -16.62 1.65
C THR A 132 0.39 -17.72 1.25
N GLN A 133 0.84 -18.90 0.81
CA GLN A 133 -0.07 -20.03 0.55
C GLN A 133 -0.78 -20.53 1.81
N MET A 134 -0.18 -20.36 2.99
CA MET A 134 -0.84 -20.72 4.26
C MET A 134 -2.06 -19.84 4.52
N THR A 135 -2.07 -18.62 3.99
CA THR A 135 -3.23 -17.74 4.10
C THR A 135 -4.43 -18.20 3.29
N ARG A 136 -4.21 -19.04 2.28
CA ARG A 136 -5.23 -19.49 1.31
C ARG A 136 -5.96 -18.35 0.59
N ASP A 137 -5.46 -17.12 0.68
CA ASP A 137 -6.00 -15.97 -0.02
C ASP A 137 -5.49 -15.97 -1.46
N LYS A 138 -6.44 -16.06 -2.40
CA LYS A 138 -6.13 -16.16 -3.83
C LYS A 138 -5.45 -14.89 -4.34
N LEU A 139 -5.95 -13.71 -3.93
CA LEU A 139 -5.49 -12.43 -4.43
C LEU A 139 -4.05 -12.18 -3.96
N LEU A 140 -3.76 -12.41 -2.68
CA LEU A 140 -2.43 -12.30 -2.09
C LEU A 140 -1.42 -13.20 -2.82
N GLN A 141 -1.77 -14.48 -3.01
CA GLN A 141 -0.88 -15.43 -3.67
C GLN A 141 -0.63 -15.06 -5.14
N GLN A 142 -1.68 -14.65 -5.87
CA GLN A 142 -1.55 -14.22 -7.25
C GLN A 142 -0.66 -12.99 -7.40
N ASP A 143 -0.83 -12.01 -6.52
CA ASP A 143 -0.02 -10.80 -6.52
C ASP A 143 1.46 -11.12 -6.28
N VAL A 144 1.78 -11.91 -5.24
CA VAL A 144 3.16 -12.29 -4.92
C VAL A 144 3.80 -13.09 -6.04
N LEU A 145 3.04 -14.01 -6.65
CA LEU A 145 3.52 -14.81 -7.77
C LEU A 145 3.81 -13.95 -9.01
N ALA A 146 2.93 -13.01 -9.32
CA ALA A 146 3.02 -12.15 -10.50
C ALA A 146 4.05 -11.02 -10.36
N ASN A 147 4.51 -10.72 -9.15
CA ASN A 147 5.45 -9.63 -8.93
C ASN A 147 6.84 -9.94 -9.52
N ASP A 148 7.36 -9.03 -10.35
CA ASP A 148 8.75 -9.09 -10.81
C ASP A 148 9.67 -8.37 -9.78
N PRO A 149 10.56 -9.10 -9.09
CA PRO A 149 11.48 -8.53 -8.11
C PRO A 149 12.58 -7.66 -8.73
N ALA A 150 12.70 -7.57 -10.05
CA ALA A 150 13.55 -6.60 -10.74
C ALA A 150 12.85 -5.24 -10.97
N VAL A 151 11.52 -5.19 -10.87
CA VAL A 151 10.72 -3.99 -11.18
C VAL A 151 10.16 -3.36 -9.91
N SER A 152 9.65 -4.18 -8.99
CA SER A 152 9.01 -3.68 -7.78
C SER A 152 9.05 -4.66 -6.62
N VAL A 153 8.91 -4.11 -5.42
CA VAL A 153 8.64 -4.86 -4.20
C VAL A 153 7.17 -4.65 -3.82
N LEU A 154 6.47 -5.74 -3.48
CA LEU A 154 5.14 -5.65 -2.90
C LEU A 154 5.23 -5.37 -1.41
N LEU A 155 4.41 -4.46 -0.94
CA LEU A 155 4.25 -4.13 0.47
C LEU A 155 2.77 -4.22 0.84
N TYR A 156 2.47 -5.00 1.86
CA TYR A 156 1.15 -5.09 2.45
C TYR A 156 1.15 -4.40 3.81
N VAL A 157 0.44 -3.28 3.90
CA VAL A 157 0.12 -2.69 5.19
C VAL A 157 -1.12 -3.39 5.71
N PHE A 158 -1.14 -3.82 6.96
CA PHE A 158 -2.29 -4.46 7.54
C PHE A 158 -2.61 -3.92 8.92
N ARG A 159 -3.87 -4.07 9.31
CA ARG A 159 -4.34 -3.77 10.67
C ARG A 159 -5.10 -4.96 11.19
N LEU A 160 -4.70 -5.45 12.35
CA LEU A 160 -5.43 -6.46 13.10
C LEU A 160 -6.63 -5.82 13.82
N ALA A 161 -7.78 -6.47 13.74
CA ALA A 161 -8.95 -6.09 14.51
C ALA A 161 -8.72 -6.28 16.02
N SER A 162 -9.46 -5.54 16.85
CA SER A 162 -9.31 -5.60 18.32
C SER A 162 -9.59 -6.99 18.90
N ASP A 163 -10.45 -7.78 18.26
CA ASP A 163 -10.76 -9.16 18.64
C ASP A 163 -9.75 -10.18 18.08
N LYS A 164 -8.74 -9.72 17.34
CA LYS A 164 -7.70 -10.51 16.66
C LYS A 164 -8.23 -11.54 15.66
N ARG A 165 -9.49 -11.43 15.23
CA ARG A 165 -10.12 -12.45 14.36
C ARG A 165 -9.95 -12.18 12.88
N TRP A 166 -9.67 -10.96 12.49
CA TRP A 166 -9.56 -10.58 11.09
C TRP A 166 -8.57 -9.42 10.92
N VAL A 167 -8.04 -9.30 9.71
CA VAL A 167 -7.12 -8.25 9.30
C VAL A 167 -7.69 -7.47 8.13
N ALA A 168 -7.54 -6.16 8.18
CA ALA A 168 -7.66 -5.30 7.01
C ALA A 168 -6.31 -5.26 6.30
N LEU A 169 -6.30 -5.31 4.97
CA LEU A 169 -5.08 -5.41 4.17
C LEU A 169 -5.08 -4.39 3.04
N TRP A 170 -4.02 -3.59 2.95
CA TRP A 170 -3.79 -2.59 1.91
C TRP A 170 -2.52 -2.92 1.14
N ARG A 171 -2.64 -2.96 -0.19
CA ARG A 171 -1.53 -3.25 -1.09
C ARG A 171 -0.85 -1.97 -1.56
N GLN A 172 0.47 -1.94 -1.47
CA GLN A 172 1.33 -0.93 -2.05
C GLN A 172 2.38 -1.60 -2.95
N ARG A 173 2.70 -0.95 -4.07
CA ARG A 173 3.74 -1.42 -4.99
C ARG A 173 4.87 -0.38 -4.99
N ILE A 174 6.02 -0.78 -4.46
CA ILE A 174 7.20 0.07 -4.39
C ILE A 174 8.05 -0.19 -5.62
N ILE A 175 8.18 0.81 -6.49
CA ILE A 175 9.05 0.70 -7.67
C ILE A 175 10.51 0.71 -7.21
N ILE A 176 11.29 -0.25 -7.69
CA ILE A 176 12.70 -0.35 -7.30
C ILE A 176 13.48 0.72 -8.06
N PRO A 177 14.23 1.61 -7.38
CA PRO A 177 15.06 2.58 -8.05
C PRO A 177 16.11 1.91 -8.94
N SER A 178 16.35 2.46 -10.13
CA SER A 178 17.30 1.90 -11.10
C SER A 178 18.70 1.66 -10.53
N ARG A 179 19.17 2.52 -9.63
CA ARG A 179 20.46 2.35 -8.91
C ARG A 179 20.52 1.05 -8.10
N VAL A 180 19.42 0.68 -7.43
CA VAL A 180 19.33 -0.56 -6.63
C VAL A 180 19.37 -1.77 -7.56
N VAL A 181 18.60 -1.73 -8.65
CA VAL A 181 18.60 -2.81 -9.67
C VAL A 181 19.97 -2.96 -10.32
N ALA A 182 20.59 -1.86 -10.75
CA ALA A 182 21.88 -1.87 -11.46
C ALA A 182 22.97 -2.54 -10.62
N SER A 183 23.04 -2.22 -9.32
CA SER A 183 24.02 -2.83 -8.41
C SER A 183 23.84 -4.35 -8.21
N ARG A 184 22.65 -4.90 -8.50
CA ARG A 184 22.27 -6.29 -8.20
C ARG A 184 21.78 -7.06 -9.43
N THR A 185 21.93 -6.52 -10.64
CA THR A 185 21.32 -7.07 -11.85
C THR A 185 21.76 -8.52 -12.12
N SER A 186 23.06 -8.79 -12.01
CA SER A 186 23.59 -10.16 -12.18
C SER A 186 23.04 -11.11 -11.12
N ALA A 187 23.02 -10.70 -9.84
CA ALA A 187 22.50 -11.52 -8.76
C ALA A 187 21.00 -11.83 -8.93
N ILE A 188 20.20 -10.83 -9.34
CA ILE A 188 18.76 -11.02 -9.61
C ILE A 188 18.55 -12.02 -10.75
N SER A 189 19.28 -11.88 -11.85
CA SER A 189 19.15 -12.79 -13.00
C SER A 189 19.57 -14.22 -12.66
N SER A 190 20.69 -14.40 -11.95
CA SER A 190 21.14 -15.71 -11.50
C SER A 190 20.14 -16.35 -10.51
N HIS A 191 19.61 -15.57 -9.57
CA HIS A 191 18.64 -16.06 -8.59
C HIS A 191 17.29 -16.41 -9.23
N LYS A 192 16.82 -15.61 -10.19
CA LYS A 192 15.66 -15.95 -11.03
C LYS A 192 15.87 -17.31 -11.70
N GLY A 193 17.03 -17.53 -12.32
CA GLY A 193 17.37 -18.81 -12.94
C GLY A 193 17.33 -19.99 -11.96
N PHE A 194 17.90 -19.81 -10.77
CA PHE A 194 17.88 -20.82 -9.70
C PHE A 194 16.45 -21.14 -9.21
N LEU A 195 15.60 -20.12 -9.09
CA LEU A 195 14.23 -20.29 -8.61
C LEU A 195 13.28 -20.89 -9.65
N VAL A 196 13.59 -20.87 -10.94
CA VAL A 196 12.68 -21.39 -12.00
C VAL A 196 12.16 -22.80 -11.67
N GLU A 197 13.03 -23.72 -11.27
CA GLU A 197 12.60 -25.10 -10.97
C GLU A 197 11.75 -25.17 -9.69
N ARG A 198 12.07 -24.35 -8.68
CA ARG A 198 11.27 -24.27 -7.45
C ARG A 198 9.89 -23.64 -7.71
N GLU A 199 9.85 -22.62 -8.56
CA GLU A 199 8.65 -21.85 -8.93
C GLU A 199 7.72 -22.66 -9.84
N ARG A 200 8.21 -23.64 -10.61
CA ARG A 200 7.37 -24.57 -11.38
C ARG A 200 6.37 -25.35 -10.50
N GLY A 201 6.73 -25.61 -9.25
CA GLY A 201 5.87 -26.27 -8.27
C GLY A 201 4.91 -25.33 -7.53
N TYR A 202 4.90 -24.04 -7.84
CA TYR A 202 4.03 -23.09 -7.18
C TYR A 202 2.58 -23.29 -7.62
N VAL A 203 1.70 -23.47 -6.63
CA VAL A 203 0.26 -23.65 -6.84
C VAL A 203 -0.49 -22.66 -5.97
N ILE A 204 -1.53 -22.03 -6.51
CA ILE A 204 -2.39 -21.16 -5.71
C ILE A 204 -3.31 -22.06 -4.87
N LYS A 205 -3.16 -22.01 -3.55
CA LYS A 205 -4.01 -22.75 -2.60
C LYS A 205 -5.19 -21.87 -2.22
N ILE A 206 -6.40 -22.31 -2.51
CA ILE A 206 -7.63 -21.63 -2.10
C ILE A 206 -8.32 -22.44 -1.01
N SER A 207 -8.94 -21.77 -0.04
CA SER A 207 -9.84 -22.47 0.87
C SER A 207 -11.00 -23.05 0.05
N PRO A 208 -11.45 -24.29 0.35
CA PRO A 208 -12.66 -24.81 -0.25
C PRO A 208 -13.79 -23.83 0.10
N SER A 209 -14.24 -23.09 -0.90
CA SER A 209 -15.44 -22.26 -0.77
C SER A 209 -16.60 -23.21 -0.51
N HIS A 210 -17.39 -22.98 0.54
CA HIS A 210 -18.81 -23.29 0.43
C HIS A 210 -19.32 -22.43 -0.73
N GLN A 211 -19.32 -23.00 -1.94
CA GLN A 211 -20.08 -22.47 -3.06
C GLN A 211 -21.55 -22.63 -2.67
N SER A 212 -22.09 -21.64 -1.97
CA SER A 212 -23.47 -21.24 -2.19
C SER A 212 -23.41 -19.95 -2.99
N GLU A 213 -23.97 -20.05 -4.19
CA GLU A 213 -24.34 -18.99 -5.11
C GLU A 213 -24.60 -17.65 -4.39
N VAL A 214 -23.61 -16.76 -4.37
CA VAL A 214 -23.91 -15.33 -4.28
C VAL A 214 -24.29 -14.91 -5.69
N ASN A 215 -25.56 -15.16 -5.97
CA ASN A 215 -26.31 -14.75 -7.13
C ASN A 215 -26.11 -13.24 -7.36
N LEU A 216 -25.22 -12.87 -8.29
CA LEU A 216 -24.93 -11.50 -8.72
C LEU A 216 -26.17 -10.74 -9.24
N SER A 217 -27.31 -11.42 -9.35
CA SER A 217 -28.61 -10.87 -9.72
C SER A 217 -29.28 -10.02 -8.63
N ARG A 218 -28.83 -10.08 -7.36
CA ARG A 218 -29.56 -9.45 -6.23
C ARG A 218 -29.15 -8.00 -5.91
N TRP A 219 -28.11 -7.47 -6.57
CA TRP A 219 -27.65 -6.08 -6.39
C TRP A 219 -28.14 -5.12 -7.49
N ALA A 220 -28.77 -5.63 -8.56
CA ALA A 220 -29.32 -4.81 -9.65
C ALA A 220 -30.71 -4.19 -9.36
N SER A 221 -31.31 -4.44 -8.20
CA SER A 221 -32.68 -4.02 -7.87
C SER A 221 -32.81 -2.92 -6.81
N PHE A 222 -31.71 -2.29 -6.38
CA PHE A 222 -31.72 -1.15 -5.45
C PHE A 222 -31.71 0.23 -6.12
N GLY A 223 -32.20 0.35 -7.36
CA GLY A 223 -32.09 1.58 -8.15
C GLY A 223 -33.31 2.03 -8.95
N ARG A 224 -34.51 1.48 -8.73
CA ARG A 224 -35.75 2.05 -9.33
C ARG A 224 -36.93 1.98 -8.38
N LYS A 225 -37.09 3.01 -7.56
CA LYS A 225 -38.40 3.45 -7.06
C LYS A 225 -38.53 4.96 -7.28
N GLY A 226 -39.50 5.32 -8.11
CA GLY A 226 -40.24 6.57 -8.00
C GLY A 226 -39.87 7.69 -8.97
N VAL A 227 -40.58 7.78 -10.09
CA VAL A 227 -41.25 9.03 -10.51
C VAL A 227 -42.60 8.62 -11.11
N ARG A 228 -43.70 8.97 -10.43
CA ARG A 228 -45.01 9.17 -11.05
C ARG A 228 -45.07 10.62 -11.49
N VAL A 229 -45.47 10.86 -12.73
CA VAL A 229 -46.22 12.05 -13.16
C VAL A 229 -47.45 11.53 -13.86
#